data_AF-A0A7C7X143-F1
#
_entry.id   AF-A0A7C7X143-F1
#
_cell.length_a   1.000
_cell.length_b   1.000
_cell.length_c   1.000
_cell.angle_alpha   90.00
_cell.angle_beta   90.00
_cell.angle_gamma   90.00
#
_symmetry.space_group_name_H-M   'P 1'
#
loop_
_entity.id
_entity.type
_entity.pdbx_description
1 polymer ?
#
loop_
_entity_poly.entity_id
_entity_poly.type
_entity_poly.pdbx_seq_one_letter_code
_entity_poly.pdbx_strand_id
1 'polypeptide(L)' 'PRGGLIGTGHPLGATGVAQIIEVTQQLQNKAGKRQISNPKKGLVHNMSAAATSSTVLILES' A
#
# COMPACT_ATOMS: atom_id res chain seq x y z
N PRO A 1 1.38 -9.84 -2.94
CA PRO A 1 1.39 -8.58 -2.15
C PRO A 1 2.35 -8.66 -0.95
N ARG A 2 2.84 -7.53 -0.43
CA ARG A 2 3.97 -7.50 0.53
C ARG A 2 3.74 -8.07 1.94
N GLY A 3 2.53 -8.45 2.32
CA GLY A 3 2.26 -9.07 3.64
C GLY A 3 1.83 -8.12 4.76
N GLY A 4 1.73 -6.81 4.49
CA GLY A 4 1.18 -5.82 5.43
C GLY A 4 2.00 -5.67 6.71
N LEU A 5 1.39 -5.09 7.76
CA LEU A 5 2.07 -4.79 9.02
C LEU A 5 2.64 -6.05 9.70
N ILE A 6 1.96 -7.19 9.58
CA ILE A 6 2.41 -8.46 10.16
C ILE A 6 3.62 -9.00 9.40
N GLY A 7 3.59 -8.95 8.06
CA GLY A 7 4.65 -9.52 7.23
C GLY A 7 5.89 -8.65 7.06
N THR A 8 5.76 -7.31 7.11
CA THR A 8 6.88 -6.38 6.88
C THR A 8 7.22 -5.48 8.07
N GLY A 9 6.49 -5.62 9.18
CA GLY A 9 6.61 -4.74 10.34
C GLY A 9 5.83 -3.43 10.22
N HIS A 10 5.77 -2.71 11.34
CA HIS A 10 5.01 -1.46 11.50
C HIS A 10 5.88 -0.33 12.08
N PRO A 11 6.83 0.22 11.31
CA PRO A 11 7.50 1.45 11.70
C PRO A 11 6.50 2.61 11.64
N LEU A 12 6.39 3.34 12.76
CA LEU A 12 5.51 4.50 12.89
C LEU A 12 5.87 5.56 11.82
N GLY A 13 4.85 6.14 11.19
CA GLY A 13 5.01 7.13 10.10
C GLY A 13 5.38 6.51 8.73
N ALA A 14 6.29 5.53 8.69
CA ALA A 14 6.73 4.92 7.44
C ALA A 14 5.73 3.90 6.84
N THR A 15 4.80 3.39 7.65
CA THR A 15 3.81 2.39 7.19
C THR A 15 2.92 2.90 6.05
N GLY A 16 2.41 4.14 6.13
CA GLY A 16 1.57 4.71 5.07
C GLY A 16 2.34 4.88 3.76
N VAL A 17 3.57 5.39 3.84
CA VAL A 17 4.48 5.52 2.69
C VAL A 17 4.76 4.16 2.07
N ALA A 18 5.01 3.14 2.89
CA ALA A 18 5.20 1.78 2.41
C ALA A 18 3.96 1.32 1.65
N GLN A 19 2.75 1.42 2.21
CA GLN A 19 1.53 1.00 1.53
C GLN A 19 1.37 1.66 0.14
N ILE A 20 1.62 2.97 0.04
CA ILE A 20 1.61 3.71 -1.24
C ILE A 20 2.64 3.13 -2.22
N ILE A 21 3.88 2.93 -1.78
CA ILE A 21 4.95 2.34 -2.61
C ILE A 21 4.53 0.96 -3.17
N GLU A 22 3.81 0.13 -2.41
CA GLU A 22 3.33 -1.17 -2.94
C GLU A 22 2.37 -0.96 -4.09
N VAL A 23 1.37 -0.12 -3.87
CA VAL A 23 0.31 0.10 -4.86
C VAL A 23 0.89 0.74 -6.11
N THR A 24 1.78 1.73 -5.97
CA THR A 24 2.51 2.32 -7.08
C THR A 24 3.34 1.29 -7.85
N GLN A 25 4.08 0.41 -7.16
CA GLN A 25 4.83 -0.66 -7.82
C GLN A 25 3.93 -1.64 -8.58
N GLN A 26 2.75 -1.97 -8.03
CA GLN A 26 1.76 -2.82 -8.71
C GLN A 26 1.24 -2.15 -9.98
N LEU A 27 0.81 -0.88 -9.89
CA LEU A 27 0.30 -0.10 -11.04
C LEU A 27 1.35 0.09 -12.14
N GLN A 28 2.62 0.22 -11.77
CA GLN A 28 3.73 0.36 -12.71
C GLN A 28 4.25 -0.97 -13.28
N ASN A 29 3.65 -2.11 -12.93
CA ASN A 29 4.13 -3.44 -13.29
C ASN A 29 5.57 -3.75 -12.80
N LYS A 30 5.95 -3.20 -11.64
CA LYS A 30 7.29 -3.34 -11.03
C LYS A 30 7.29 -4.14 -9.73
N ALA A 31 6.19 -4.81 -9.35
CA ALA A 31 6.09 -5.53 -8.08
C ALA A 31 6.73 -6.94 -8.09
N GLY A 32 7.45 -7.31 -9.16
CA GLY A 32 8.23 -8.55 -9.27
C GLY A 32 7.37 -9.80 -9.07
N LYS A 33 7.82 -10.75 -8.24
CA LYS A 33 7.10 -12.01 -7.95
C LYS A 33 5.71 -11.80 -7.34
N ARG A 34 5.39 -10.60 -6.87
CA ARG A 34 4.11 -10.26 -6.21
C ARG A 34 3.14 -9.53 -7.15
N GLN A 35 3.51 -9.34 -8.42
CA GLN A 35 2.76 -8.58 -9.41
C GLN A 35 1.37 -9.17 -9.65
N ILE A 36 0.36 -8.31 -9.66
CA ILE A 36 -1.01 -8.66 -10.07
C ILE A 36 -1.23 -8.35 -11.56
N SER A 37 -2.18 -9.05 -12.19
CA SER A 37 -2.47 -8.90 -13.62
C SER A 37 -3.20 -7.59 -13.93
N ASN A 38 -2.60 -6.78 -14.81
CA ASN A 38 -3.15 -5.56 -15.40
C ASN A 38 -3.92 -4.63 -14.42
N PRO A 39 -3.31 -4.22 -13.29
CA PRO A 39 -3.97 -3.29 -12.38
C PRO A 39 -4.10 -1.90 -13.00
N LYS A 40 -5.30 -1.31 -12.94
CA LYS A 40 -5.59 0.05 -13.42
C LYS A 40 -5.81 1.06 -12.30
N LYS A 41 -6.29 0.58 -11.16
CA LYS A 41 -6.57 1.38 -9.97
C LYS A 41 -6.08 0.66 -8.73
N GLY A 42 -5.66 1.42 -7.74
CA GLY A 42 -5.26 0.90 -6.43
C GLY A 42 -5.77 1.80 -5.32
N LEU A 43 -6.12 1.18 -4.19
CA LEU A 43 -6.60 1.88 -3.02
C LEU A 43 -5.64 1.63 -1.86
N VAL A 44 -5.26 2.70 -1.18
CA VAL A 44 -4.56 2.64 0.10
C VAL A 44 -5.49 3.17 1.17
N HIS A 45 -5.73 2.36 2.20
CA HIS A 45 -6.39 2.79 3.43
C HIS A 45 -5.37 2.67 4.57
N ASN A 46 -4.91 3.82 5.04
CA ASN A 46 -4.05 3.92 6.21
C ASN A 46 -4.87 4.45 7.39
N MET A 47 -4.70 3.81 8.54
CA MET A 47 -5.35 4.19 9.78
C MET A 47 -4.27 4.45 10.83
N SER A 48 -4.44 5.50 11.60
CA SER A 48 -3.51 5.94 12.64
C SER A 48 -4.23 6.12 13.98
N ALA A 49 -3.46 6.09 15.07
CA ALA A 49 -3.97 6.05 16.43
C ALA A 49 -4.98 4.90 16.65
N ALA A 50 -5.89 5.03 17.61
CA ALA A 50 -6.94 4.06 17.89
C ALA A 50 -8.12 4.21 16.91
N ALA A 51 -7.84 4.18 15.61
CA ALA A 51 -8.82 4.38 14.53
C ALA A 51 -9.50 5.76 14.50
N THR A 52 -8.91 6.77 15.14
CA THR A 52 -9.47 8.14 15.20
C THR A 52 -9.09 8.98 13.97
N SER A 53 -8.16 8.50 13.15
CA SER A 53 -7.73 9.21 11.96
C SER A 53 -7.40 8.20 10.86
N SER A 54 -7.98 8.44 9.68
CA SER A 54 -7.79 7.60 8.51
C SER A 54 -7.47 8.44 7.29
N THR A 55 -6.64 7.90 6.41
CA THR A 55 -6.35 8.48 5.11
C THR A 55 -6.61 7.42 4.05
N VAL A 56 -7.41 7.79 3.05
CA VAL A 56 -7.73 6.94 1.91
C VAL A 56 -7.21 7.61 0.65
N LEU A 57 -6.43 6.88 -0.14
CA LEU A 57 -5.89 7.34 -1.42
C LEU A 57 -6.31 6.38 -2.53
N ILE A 58 -6.75 6.95 -3.65
CA ILE A 58 -7.00 6.21 -4.90
C ILE A 58 -5.90 6.62 -5.87
N LEU A 59 -5.21 5.63 -6.43
CA LEU A 59 -4.12 5.77 -7.39
C LEU A 59 -4.54 5.10 -8.70
N GLU A 60 -4.22 5.71 -9.83
CA GLU A 60 -4.53 5.18 -11.17
C GLU A 60 -3.25 5.14 -12.03
N SER A 61 -3.17 4.18 -12.96
CA SER A 61 -2.01 3.94 -13.84
C SER A 61 -2.01 4.83 -15.08
#